data_AF-A0A1I7S4I2-F1
#
_entry.id   AF-A0A1I7S4I2-F1
#
_cell.length_a   1.000
_cell.length_b   1.000
_cell.length_c   1.000
_cell.angle_alpha   90.00
_cell.angle_beta   90.00
_cell.angle_gamma   90.00
#
_symmetry.space_group_name_H-M   'P 1'
#
loop_
_entity.id
_entity.type
_entity.pdbx_description
1 polymer ?
#
loop_
_entity_poly.entity_id
_entity_poly.type
_entity_poly.pdbx_seq_one_letter_code
_entity_poly.pdbx_strand_id
1 'polypeptide(L)'
;MRVDVDVLCNVASIFRQNTQFVLLEGFTALCSLPAIVMLVYIVVFRVKPLVHANFQIILGNTYIAITVFVISHTISNLRSFYYHFFRPDSCDVIITYGMCSLMRWPGYWMMVTISLLHCSLFIERLIATRFTHVYEQCGNSLGIWLCLFVWLITIGVNVATYSVEWSEYFGYNSYCLGVVSDLNELRVRILLLCLLIFDLSATGGEWFLTLKNRRDKVFINYSLSRAYQQGENYLTVRLVTPISLLHSILFTLFLMIHISVREFIIYNDGPIRYVACILMSHNMLVFSLTISLAVYINRVHWTKKQKELRGSSIVRQDQATVYFNQLQSQLL
;
A
#
# COMPACT_ATOMS: atom_id res chain seq x y z
N MET A 1 14.25 17.50 -27.81
CA MET A 1 13.62 18.45 -28.76
C MET A 1 12.86 19.48 -27.95
N ARG A 2 13.00 20.79 -28.24
CA ARG A 2 12.11 21.81 -27.64
C ARG A 2 10.76 21.67 -28.34
N VAL A 3 9.78 21.10 -27.65
CA VAL A 3 8.38 21.14 -28.10
C VAL A 3 7.90 22.57 -27.93
N ASP A 4 7.21 23.09 -28.96
CA ASP A 4 6.69 24.44 -28.96
C ASP A 4 5.60 24.61 -27.87
N VAL A 5 5.67 25.70 -27.11
CA VAL A 5 4.75 25.97 -25.99
C VAL A 5 3.32 26.12 -26.50
N ASP A 6 3.16 26.69 -27.69
CA ASP A 6 1.84 26.89 -28.33
C ASP A 6 1.15 25.56 -28.62
N VAL A 7 1.92 24.55 -29.04
CA VAL A 7 1.40 23.19 -29.27
C VAL A 7 0.94 22.56 -27.95
N LEU A 8 1.71 22.72 -26.87
CA LEU A 8 1.34 22.21 -25.55
C LEU A 8 0.09 22.89 -24.98
N CYS A 9 -0.05 24.20 -25.21
CA CYS A 9 -1.24 24.96 -24.83
C CYS A 9 -2.49 24.47 -25.55
N ASN A 10 -2.38 24.18 -26.84
CA ASN A 10 -3.49 23.61 -27.63
C ASN A 10 -3.89 22.22 -27.14
N VAL A 11 -2.93 21.39 -26.74
CA VAL A 11 -3.25 20.08 -26.14
C VAL A 11 -3.92 20.26 -24.77
N ALA A 12 -3.44 21.18 -23.93
CA ALA A 12 -4.03 21.47 -22.63
C ALA A 12 -5.47 22.01 -22.74
N SER A 13 -5.77 22.83 -23.75
CA SER A 13 -7.11 23.35 -23.99
C SER A 13 -8.10 22.23 -24.37
N ILE A 14 -7.65 21.22 -25.13
CA ILE A 14 -8.43 20.02 -25.47
C ILE A 14 -8.82 19.23 -24.21
N PHE A 15 -7.90 19.04 -23.26
CA PHE A 15 -8.23 18.41 -21.97
C PHE A 15 -9.26 19.23 -21.18
N ARG A 16 -9.11 20.56 -21.21
CA ARG A 16 -9.96 21.47 -20.47
C ARG A 16 -11.41 21.49 -20.96
N GLN A 17 -11.59 21.49 -22.28
CA GLN A 17 -12.92 21.54 -22.88
C GLN A 17 -13.68 20.22 -22.79
N ASN A 18 -13.00 19.12 -22.49
CA ASN A 18 -13.64 17.81 -22.38
C ASN A 18 -14.31 17.62 -21.01
N THR A 19 -15.62 17.87 -20.93
CA THR A 19 -16.41 17.74 -19.70
C THR A 19 -16.26 16.39 -18.99
N GLN A 20 -16.14 15.28 -19.74
CA GLN A 20 -15.97 13.95 -19.13
C GLN A 20 -14.64 13.84 -18.38
N PHE A 21 -13.58 14.42 -18.95
CA PHE A 21 -12.27 14.46 -18.32
C PHE A 21 -12.30 15.32 -17.05
N VAL A 22 -12.94 16.48 -17.10
CA VAL A 22 -13.10 17.36 -15.92
C VAL A 22 -13.82 16.66 -14.78
N LEU A 23 -14.91 15.97 -15.08
CA LEU A 23 -15.67 15.19 -14.10
C LEU A 23 -14.82 14.08 -13.49
N LEU A 24 -13.98 13.42 -14.31
CA LEU A 24 -13.03 12.40 -13.84
C LEU A 24 -11.96 13.00 -12.90
N GLU A 25 -11.41 14.18 -13.22
CA GLU A 25 -10.46 14.86 -12.34
C GLU A 25 -11.09 15.27 -11.01
N GLY A 26 -12.31 15.83 -11.06
CA GLY A 26 -13.09 16.14 -9.86
C GLY A 26 -13.36 14.91 -9.00
N PHE A 27 -13.75 13.80 -9.63
CA PHE A 27 -13.94 12.52 -8.95
C PHE A 27 -12.64 12.03 -8.29
N THR A 28 -11.51 12.12 -9.01
CA THR A 28 -10.18 11.71 -8.51
C THR A 28 -9.77 12.52 -7.27
N ALA A 29 -10.06 13.82 -7.24
CA ALA A 29 -9.82 14.64 -6.06
C ALA A 29 -10.64 14.14 -4.86
N LEU A 30 -11.92 13.81 -5.06
CA LEU A 30 -12.82 13.31 -4.02
C LEU A 30 -12.46 11.90 -3.53
N CYS A 31 -11.94 11.01 -4.40
CA CYS A 31 -11.56 9.64 -4.07
C CYS A 31 -10.56 9.53 -2.91
N SER A 32 -9.73 10.55 -2.71
CA SER A 32 -8.72 10.58 -1.66
C SER A 32 -9.25 10.93 -0.26
N LEU A 33 -10.43 11.57 -0.18
CA LEU A 33 -10.99 12.06 1.09
C LEU A 33 -11.31 10.92 2.08
N PRO A 34 -11.95 9.80 1.69
CA PRO A 34 -12.20 8.69 2.61
C PRO A 34 -10.91 8.12 3.21
N ALA A 35 -9.84 8.02 2.41
CA ALA A 35 -8.54 7.56 2.90
C ALA A 35 -7.98 8.50 3.97
N ILE A 36 -8.03 9.82 3.74
CA ILE A 36 -7.61 10.83 4.72
C ILE A 36 -8.40 10.70 6.02
N VAL A 37 -9.73 10.61 5.94
CA VAL A 37 -10.60 10.49 7.11
C VAL A 37 -10.23 9.24 7.92
N MET A 38 -10.00 8.11 7.26
CA MET A 38 -9.59 6.86 7.92
C MET A 38 -8.18 6.97 8.55
N LEU A 39 -7.24 7.64 7.89
CA LEU A 39 -5.90 7.88 8.43
C LEU A 39 -5.94 8.76 9.68
N VAL A 40 -6.69 9.86 9.65
CA VAL A 40 -6.91 10.75 10.80
C VAL A 40 -7.59 9.99 11.94
N TYR A 41 -8.61 9.18 11.63
CA TYR A 41 -9.30 8.34 12.60
C TYR A 41 -8.32 7.39 13.32
N ILE A 42 -7.43 6.71 12.58
CA ILE A 42 -6.43 5.80 13.18
C ILE A 42 -5.52 6.54 14.18
N VAL A 43 -5.09 7.76 13.86
CA VAL A 43 -4.21 8.57 14.71
C VAL A 43 -4.96 9.08 15.94
N VAL A 44 -6.13 9.70 15.75
CA VAL A 44 -6.92 10.31 16.83
C VAL A 44 -7.38 9.25 17.83
N PHE A 45 -7.91 8.11 17.34
CA PHE A 45 -8.40 7.04 18.20
C PHE A 45 -7.32 6.03 18.59
N ARG A 46 -6.04 6.28 18.22
CA ARG A 46 -4.88 5.44 18.53
C ARG A 46 -5.17 3.96 18.30
N VAL A 47 -5.63 3.62 17.10
CA VAL A 47 -6.02 2.26 16.72
C VAL A 47 -4.77 1.37 16.60
N LYS A 48 -4.29 0.87 17.75
CA LYS A 48 -3.12 0.00 17.84
C LYS A 48 -3.53 -1.48 17.89
N PRO A 49 -2.89 -2.34 17.09
CA PRO A 49 -3.09 -3.78 17.19
C PRO A 49 -2.31 -4.34 18.38
N LEU A 50 -2.89 -5.30 19.09
CA LEU A 50 -2.24 -6.04 20.19
C LEU A 50 -1.50 -7.24 19.60
N VAL A 51 -0.34 -6.97 18.99
CA VAL A 51 0.49 -7.92 18.22
C VAL A 51 1.97 -7.66 18.51
N HIS A 52 2.84 -8.61 18.15
CA HIS A 52 4.27 -8.52 18.38
C HIS A 52 4.90 -7.24 17.81
N ALA A 53 5.91 -6.70 18.49
CA ALA A 53 6.50 -5.40 18.18
C ALA A 53 7.13 -5.33 16.78
N ASN A 54 7.78 -6.40 16.30
CA ASN A 54 8.30 -6.46 14.92
C ASN A 54 7.21 -6.17 13.88
N PHE A 55 6.06 -6.81 14.06
CA PHE A 55 4.92 -6.65 13.17
C PHE A 55 4.31 -5.23 13.28
N GLN A 56 4.28 -4.65 14.49
CA GLN A 56 3.86 -3.26 14.68
C GLN A 56 4.78 -2.27 13.95
N ILE A 57 6.10 -2.51 13.94
CA ILE A 57 7.08 -1.67 13.24
C ILE A 57 6.81 -1.71 11.73
N ILE A 58 6.63 -2.90 11.15
CA ILE A 58 6.33 -3.06 9.72
C ILE A 58 5.01 -2.35 9.37
N LEU A 59 3.93 -2.60 10.12
CA LEU A 59 2.65 -1.92 9.92
C LEU A 59 2.74 -0.40 10.07
N GLY A 60 3.53 0.09 11.02
CA GLY A 60 3.78 1.51 11.21
C GLY A 60 4.42 2.15 9.98
N ASN A 61 5.40 1.47 9.38
CA ASN A 61 6.02 1.92 8.13
C ASN A 61 5.03 1.87 6.96
N THR A 62 4.17 0.85 6.88
CA THR A 62 3.09 0.80 5.88
C THR A 62 2.14 2.00 6.03
N TYR A 63 1.77 2.33 7.26
CA TYR A 63 0.92 3.48 7.56
C TYR A 63 1.58 4.80 7.13
N ILE A 64 2.87 4.98 7.42
CA ILE A 64 3.64 6.17 6.99
C ILE A 64 3.63 6.28 5.47
N ALA A 65 3.91 5.18 4.75
CA ALA A 65 3.94 5.18 3.30
C ALA A 65 2.58 5.53 2.67
N ILE A 66 1.50 4.96 3.19
CA ILE A 66 0.14 5.29 2.75
C ILE A 66 -0.18 6.77 3.04
N THR A 67 0.22 7.28 4.21
CA THR A 67 -0.05 8.68 4.60
C THR A 67 0.65 9.67 3.67
N VAL A 68 1.94 9.48 3.41
CA VAL A 68 2.73 10.33 2.49
C VAL A 68 2.12 10.30 1.09
N PHE A 69 1.74 9.12 0.59
CA PHE A 69 1.09 8.98 -0.71
C PHE A 69 -0.25 9.72 -0.77
N VAL A 70 -1.15 9.45 0.17
CA VAL A 70 -2.51 10.03 0.15
C VAL A 70 -2.45 11.56 0.24
N ILE A 71 -1.62 12.11 1.13
CA ILE A 71 -1.46 13.57 1.24
C ILE A 71 -0.92 14.16 -0.06
N SER A 72 0.16 13.58 -0.62
CA SER A 72 0.73 14.08 -1.88
C SER A 72 -0.26 13.96 -3.04
N HIS A 73 -1.00 12.86 -3.11
CA HIS A 73 -2.00 12.62 -4.15
C HIS A 73 -3.15 13.63 -4.06
N THR A 74 -3.64 13.90 -2.85
CA THR A 74 -4.68 14.92 -2.62
C THR A 74 -4.18 16.32 -3.00
N ILE A 75 -2.99 16.71 -2.58
CA ILE A 75 -2.40 18.01 -2.96
C ILE A 75 -2.26 18.11 -4.49
N SER A 76 -1.80 17.04 -5.13
CA SER A 76 -1.66 16.98 -6.59
C SER A 76 -3.00 17.18 -7.30
N ASN A 77 -4.05 16.48 -6.86
CA ASN A 77 -5.37 16.56 -7.48
C ASN A 77 -6.06 17.90 -7.18
N LEU A 78 -5.90 18.45 -5.97
CA LEU A 78 -6.39 19.78 -5.62
C LEU A 78 -5.74 20.87 -6.47
N ARG A 79 -4.44 20.74 -6.76
CA ARG A 79 -3.75 21.64 -7.70
C ARG A 79 -4.39 21.53 -9.08
N SER A 80 -4.51 20.34 -9.66
CA SER A 80 -5.12 20.17 -10.99
C SER A 80 -6.54 20.76 -11.05
N PHE A 81 -7.35 20.48 -10.03
CA PHE A 81 -8.69 21.04 -9.90
C PHE A 81 -8.68 22.57 -9.81
N TYR A 82 -7.79 23.15 -9.00
CA TYR A 82 -7.68 24.60 -8.87
C TYR A 82 -7.33 25.29 -10.19
N TYR A 83 -6.32 24.79 -10.90
CA TYR A 83 -5.91 25.36 -12.19
C TYR A 83 -6.99 25.21 -13.26
N HIS A 84 -7.75 24.11 -13.23
CA HIS A 84 -8.82 23.88 -14.18
C HIS A 84 -9.97 24.91 -14.05
N PHE A 85 -10.41 25.20 -12.83
CA PHE A 85 -11.59 26.02 -12.56
C PHE A 85 -11.29 27.51 -12.36
N PHE A 86 -10.16 27.85 -11.75
CA PHE A 86 -9.88 29.24 -11.32
C PHE A 86 -8.92 30.00 -12.22
N ARG A 87 -8.22 29.35 -13.15
CA ARG A 87 -7.33 30.04 -14.11
C ARG A 87 -7.99 30.18 -15.47
N PRO A 88 -8.05 31.39 -16.07
CA PRO A 88 -8.74 31.61 -17.34
C PRO A 88 -7.96 31.01 -18.52
N ASP A 89 -6.62 30.98 -18.46
CA ASP A 89 -5.80 30.57 -19.58
C ASP A 89 -5.47 29.07 -19.56
N SER A 90 -5.63 28.40 -20.70
CA SER A 90 -5.32 26.96 -20.82
C SER A 90 -3.82 26.68 -20.72
N CYS A 91 -2.98 27.66 -21.02
CA CYS A 91 -1.52 27.57 -20.87
C CYS A 91 -1.06 27.51 -19.40
N ASP A 92 -1.86 28.02 -18.44
CA ASP A 92 -1.50 28.02 -17.02
C ASP A 92 -1.44 26.60 -16.43
N VAL A 93 -2.02 25.61 -17.12
CA VAL A 93 -2.03 24.19 -16.71
C VAL A 93 -0.68 23.52 -17.03
N ILE A 94 0.10 24.07 -17.97
CA ILE A 94 1.39 23.53 -18.38
C ILE A 94 2.32 23.48 -17.16
N ILE A 95 3.01 22.35 -17.02
CA ILE A 95 3.87 22.09 -15.89
C ILE A 95 5.23 21.61 -16.37
N THR A 96 6.28 21.98 -15.64
CA THR A 96 7.61 21.43 -15.88
C THR A 96 7.67 19.96 -15.44
N TYR A 97 8.48 19.17 -16.13
CA TYR A 97 8.68 17.77 -15.77
C TYR A 97 9.18 17.60 -14.33
N GLY A 98 10.10 18.45 -13.87
CA GLY A 98 10.60 18.43 -12.50
C GLY A 98 9.50 18.59 -11.46
N MET A 99 8.63 19.57 -11.63
CA MET A 99 7.52 19.79 -10.70
C MET A 99 6.51 18.64 -10.76
N CYS A 100 6.18 18.15 -11.96
CA CYS A 100 5.29 17.00 -12.11
C CYS A 100 5.87 15.73 -11.47
N SER A 101 7.16 15.46 -11.69
CA SER A 101 7.88 14.33 -11.11
C SER A 101 7.85 14.42 -9.59
N LEU A 102 8.13 15.58 -9.00
CA LEU A 102 8.05 15.79 -7.55
C LEU A 102 6.66 15.50 -6.99
N MET A 103 5.60 15.93 -7.68
CA MET A 103 4.22 15.69 -7.25
C MET A 103 3.78 14.22 -7.35
N ARG A 104 4.27 13.50 -8.37
CA ARG A 104 3.91 12.09 -8.64
C ARG A 104 4.85 11.09 -7.96
N TRP A 105 6.06 11.51 -7.61
CA TRP A 105 7.10 10.68 -7.01
C TRP A 105 6.61 9.91 -5.77
N PRO A 106 5.86 10.51 -4.83
CA PRO A 106 5.32 9.78 -3.67
C PRO A 106 4.42 8.59 -4.05
N GLY A 107 3.73 8.64 -5.19
CA GLY A 107 2.93 7.52 -5.69
C GLY A 107 3.78 6.35 -6.15
N TYR A 108 4.81 6.63 -6.95
CA TYR A 108 5.74 5.61 -7.41
C TYR A 108 6.56 5.01 -6.26
N TRP A 109 7.04 5.88 -5.38
CA TRP A 109 7.73 5.52 -4.16
C TRP A 109 6.86 4.59 -3.28
N MET A 110 5.59 4.91 -3.11
CA MET A 110 4.66 4.12 -2.33
C MET A 110 4.38 2.74 -2.94
N MET A 111 4.22 2.62 -4.27
CA MET A 111 4.00 1.33 -4.93
C MET A 111 5.15 0.35 -4.66
N VAL A 112 6.40 0.81 -4.79
CA VAL A 112 7.58 -0.02 -4.49
C VAL A 112 7.62 -0.36 -3.00
N THR A 113 7.42 0.65 -2.15
CA THR A 113 7.47 0.49 -0.70
C THR A 113 6.44 -0.52 -0.20
N ILE A 114 5.19 -0.46 -0.68
CA ILE A 114 4.14 -1.32 -0.16
C ILE A 114 4.33 -2.78 -0.58
N SER A 115 4.81 -3.04 -1.80
CA SER A 115 5.17 -4.40 -2.22
C SER A 115 6.32 -4.97 -1.38
N LEU A 116 7.37 -4.19 -1.12
CA LEU A 116 8.50 -4.63 -0.31
C LEU A 116 8.14 -4.79 1.18
N LEU A 117 7.26 -3.95 1.72
CA LEU A 117 6.70 -4.11 3.07
C LEU A 117 5.81 -5.35 3.14
N HIS A 118 5.05 -5.66 2.09
CA HIS A 118 4.25 -6.88 2.00
C HIS A 118 5.16 -8.13 1.99
N CYS A 119 6.24 -8.13 1.20
CA CYS A 119 7.25 -9.19 1.26
C CYS A 119 7.90 -9.30 2.65
N SER A 120 8.21 -8.17 3.29
CA SER A 120 8.78 -8.15 4.65
C SER A 120 7.84 -8.73 5.69
N LEU A 121 6.55 -8.44 5.56
CA LEU A 121 5.49 -9.00 6.40
C LEU A 121 5.38 -10.52 6.21
N PHE A 122 5.49 -11.01 4.98
CA PHE A 122 5.58 -12.44 4.70
C PHE A 122 6.84 -13.08 5.33
N ILE A 123 8.02 -12.48 5.17
CA ILE A 123 9.29 -12.99 5.73
C ILE A 123 9.23 -13.04 7.25
N GLU A 124 8.75 -11.97 7.90
CA GLU A 124 8.60 -11.89 9.35
C GLU A 124 7.75 -13.05 9.87
N ARG A 125 6.63 -13.34 9.20
CA ARG A 125 5.74 -14.47 9.54
C ARG A 125 6.34 -15.83 9.30
N LEU A 126 7.08 -15.97 8.21
CA LEU A 126 7.78 -17.19 7.89
C LEU A 126 8.77 -17.53 9.02
N ILE A 127 9.53 -16.52 9.48
CA ILE A 127 10.48 -16.66 10.60
C ILE A 127 9.73 -16.95 11.90
N ALA A 128 8.67 -16.18 12.22
CA ALA A 128 7.86 -16.40 13.42
C ALA A 128 7.22 -17.80 13.47
N THR A 129 6.88 -18.38 12.32
CA THR A 129 6.25 -19.71 12.24
C THR A 129 7.28 -20.85 12.24
N ARG A 130 8.41 -20.69 11.54
CA ARG A 130 9.41 -21.77 11.35
C ARG A 130 10.52 -21.77 12.39
N PHE A 131 10.92 -20.59 12.87
CA PHE A 131 12.10 -20.37 13.72
C PHE A 131 11.70 -19.63 15.00
N THR A 132 10.73 -20.16 15.74
CA THR A 132 10.15 -19.51 16.94
C THR A 132 11.21 -19.11 17.97
N HIS A 133 12.18 -19.99 18.24
CA HIS A 133 13.25 -19.73 19.22
C HIS A 133 14.16 -18.56 18.81
N VAL A 134 14.53 -18.48 17.53
CA VAL A 134 15.35 -17.37 17.01
C VAL A 134 14.55 -16.07 17.05
N TYR A 135 13.27 -16.14 16.70
CA TYR A 135 12.37 -14.99 16.71
C TYR A 135 12.22 -14.37 18.12
N GLU A 136 12.14 -15.19 19.18
CA GLU A 136 12.13 -14.70 20.57
C GLU A 136 13.40 -13.94 20.93
N GLN A 137 14.56 -14.49 20.55
CA GLN A 137 15.86 -13.90 20.88
C GLN A 137 16.11 -12.58 20.14
N CYS A 138 15.57 -12.43 18.92
CA CYS A 138 15.75 -11.22 18.13
C CYS A 138 15.00 -10.00 18.70
N GLY A 139 13.99 -10.18 19.56
CA GLY A 139 13.18 -9.09 20.09
C GLY A 139 12.61 -8.21 18.97
N ASN A 140 12.88 -6.90 19.01
CA ASN A 140 12.38 -5.92 18.01
C ASN A 140 13.33 -5.73 16.82
N SER A 141 14.51 -6.36 16.82
CA SER A 141 15.56 -6.08 15.85
C SER A 141 15.18 -6.51 14.43
N LEU A 142 14.45 -7.61 14.28
CA LEU A 142 14.05 -8.15 12.98
C LEU A 142 13.19 -7.14 12.19
N GLY A 143 12.17 -6.56 12.83
CA GLY A 143 11.30 -5.56 12.20
C GLY A 143 12.08 -4.30 11.79
N ILE A 144 13.03 -3.86 12.63
CA ILE A 144 13.88 -2.69 12.33
C ILE A 144 14.76 -2.98 11.10
N TRP A 145 15.45 -4.11 11.07
CA TRP A 145 16.31 -4.48 9.95
C TRP A 145 15.52 -4.65 8.65
N LEU A 146 14.39 -5.36 8.68
CA LEU A 146 13.53 -5.52 7.50
C LEU A 146 13.08 -4.16 6.95
N CYS A 147 12.57 -3.27 7.80
CA CYS A 147 12.17 -1.94 7.37
C CYS A 147 13.36 -1.14 6.80
N LEU A 148 14.51 -1.16 7.46
CA LEU A 148 15.72 -0.48 6.97
C LEU A 148 16.11 -0.95 5.57
N PHE A 149 16.12 -2.26 5.32
CA PHE A 149 16.38 -2.81 3.98
C PHE A 149 15.32 -2.38 2.97
N VAL A 150 14.03 -2.38 3.34
CA VAL A 150 12.96 -1.89 2.47
C VAL A 150 13.22 -0.43 2.07
N TRP A 151 13.51 0.45 3.02
CA TRP A 151 13.77 1.86 2.73
C TRP A 151 14.96 2.06 1.80
N LEU A 152 16.08 1.37 2.05
CA LEU A 152 17.27 1.45 1.19
C LEU A 152 16.99 0.96 -0.23
N ILE A 153 16.34 -0.20 -0.37
CA ILE A 153 16.00 -0.77 -1.67
C ILE A 153 15.02 0.15 -2.41
N THR A 154 13.98 0.64 -1.73
CA THR A 154 13.01 1.56 -2.33
C THR A 154 13.69 2.82 -2.85
N ILE A 155 14.58 3.45 -2.07
CA ILE A 155 15.30 4.66 -2.51
C ILE A 155 16.15 4.33 -3.74
N GLY A 156 16.94 3.26 -3.70
CA GLY A 156 17.80 2.85 -4.82
C GLY A 156 17.01 2.57 -6.09
N VAL A 157 15.92 1.81 -5.99
CA VAL A 157 15.04 1.48 -7.12
C VAL A 157 14.37 2.74 -7.69
N ASN A 158 13.85 3.64 -6.84
CA ASN A 158 13.22 4.87 -7.33
C ASN A 158 14.23 5.79 -8.04
N VAL A 159 15.45 5.94 -7.51
CA VAL A 159 16.51 6.71 -8.18
C VAL A 159 16.87 6.06 -9.52
N ALA A 160 17.02 4.74 -9.58
CA ALA A 160 17.35 4.03 -10.81
C ALA A 160 16.23 4.12 -11.87
N THR A 161 14.97 4.03 -11.46
CA THR A 161 13.82 4.06 -12.39
C THR A 161 13.52 5.48 -12.89
N TYR A 162 13.58 6.49 -12.04
CA TYR A 162 13.11 7.85 -12.36
C TYR A 162 14.23 8.89 -12.57
N SER A 163 15.50 8.45 -12.60
CA SER A 163 16.61 9.32 -13.01
C SER A 163 16.49 9.66 -14.49
N VAL A 164 16.32 10.95 -14.77
CA VAL A 164 16.46 11.54 -16.12
C VAL A 164 17.64 12.49 -16.17
N GLU A 165 18.05 12.83 -17.38
CA GLU A 165 19.01 13.90 -17.61
C GLU A 165 18.48 15.23 -17.06
N TRP A 166 19.38 16.03 -16.46
CA TRP A 166 19.00 17.30 -15.83
C TRP A 166 18.30 18.27 -16.80
N SER A 167 18.69 18.25 -18.07
CA SER A 167 18.07 19.03 -19.15
C SER A 167 16.58 18.70 -19.34
N GLU A 168 16.19 17.45 -19.14
CA GLU A 168 14.81 17.00 -19.35
C GLU A 168 13.87 17.50 -18.25
N TYR A 169 14.34 17.69 -17.01
CA TYR A 169 13.49 18.20 -15.92
C TYR A 169 12.94 19.61 -16.19
N PHE A 170 13.62 20.41 -17.01
CA PHE A 170 13.20 21.76 -17.39
C PHE A 170 12.27 21.80 -18.60
N GLY A 171 12.02 20.67 -19.25
CA GLY A 171 11.02 20.60 -20.31
C GLY A 171 9.60 20.77 -19.77
N TYR A 172 8.66 21.02 -20.69
CA TYR A 172 7.27 21.27 -20.38
C TYR A 172 6.37 20.12 -20.83
N ASN A 173 5.31 19.89 -20.06
CA ASN A 173 4.30 18.89 -20.33
C ASN A 173 2.90 19.50 -20.35
N SER A 174 2.07 19.02 -21.27
CA SER A 174 0.65 19.39 -21.37
C SER A 174 -0.19 18.80 -20.23
N TYR A 175 0.24 17.66 -19.67
CA TYR A 175 -0.40 17.04 -18.52
C TYR A 175 0.60 16.31 -17.63
N CYS A 176 0.34 16.28 -16.31
CA CYS A 176 1.24 15.66 -15.35
C CYS A 176 1.03 14.14 -15.21
N LEU A 177 1.76 13.36 -16.03
CA LEU A 177 1.75 11.89 -16.04
C LEU A 177 2.88 11.20 -15.25
N GLY A 178 3.87 11.94 -14.75
CA GLY A 178 4.99 11.40 -13.97
C GLY A 178 6.05 10.59 -14.75
N VAL A 179 5.78 10.26 -16.02
CA VAL A 179 6.72 9.65 -16.97
C VAL A 179 7.06 10.67 -18.06
N VAL A 180 8.36 10.78 -18.39
CA VAL A 180 8.92 11.89 -19.18
C VAL A 180 9.44 11.42 -20.53
N SER A 181 10.11 10.26 -20.57
CA SER A 181 10.81 9.74 -21.74
C SER A 181 10.50 8.26 -21.98
N ASP A 182 10.65 7.82 -23.23
CA ASP A 182 10.46 6.41 -23.63
C ASP A 182 11.35 5.46 -22.81
N LEU A 183 12.57 5.92 -22.47
CA LEU A 183 13.50 5.16 -21.62
C LEU A 183 12.95 4.95 -20.21
N ASN A 184 12.39 6.00 -19.60
CA ASN A 184 11.76 5.89 -18.30
C ASN A 184 10.50 5.04 -18.35
N GLU A 185 9.72 5.14 -19.42
CA GLU A 185 8.52 4.32 -19.58
C GLU A 185 8.87 2.83 -19.57
N LEU A 186 9.93 2.43 -20.27
CA LEU A 186 10.43 1.05 -20.23
C LEU A 186 10.87 0.63 -18.82
N ARG A 187 11.62 1.48 -18.11
CA ARG A 187 12.06 1.20 -16.74
C ARG A 187 10.88 1.05 -15.77
N VAL A 188 9.89 1.92 -15.87
CA VAL A 188 8.65 1.86 -15.06
C VAL A 188 7.87 0.59 -15.36
N ARG A 189 7.77 0.19 -16.62
CA ARG A 189 7.10 -1.04 -17.05
C ARG A 189 7.79 -2.29 -16.47
N ILE A 190 9.11 -2.38 -16.57
CA ILE A 190 9.89 -3.47 -15.96
C ILE A 190 9.68 -3.49 -14.44
N LEU A 191 9.72 -2.32 -13.79
CA LEU A 191 9.48 -2.20 -12.36
C LEU A 191 8.10 -2.74 -11.97
N LEU A 192 7.04 -2.33 -12.67
CA LEU A 192 5.67 -2.78 -12.39
C LEU A 192 5.52 -4.29 -12.54
N LEU A 193 6.16 -4.90 -13.55
CA LEU A 193 6.19 -6.35 -13.74
C LEU A 193 6.91 -7.05 -12.58
N CYS A 194 8.06 -6.51 -12.12
CA CYS A 194 8.76 -7.04 -10.95
C CYS A 194 7.90 -6.94 -9.68
N LEU A 195 7.22 -5.81 -9.46
CA LEU A 195 6.32 -5.62 -8.31
C LEU A 195 5.16 -6.62 -8.34
N LEU A 196 4.60 -6.91 -9.52
CA LEU A 196 3.56 -7.91 -9.68
C LEU A 196 4.05 -9.31 -9.27
N ILE A 197 5.24 -9.72 -9.73
CA ILE A 197 5.84 -11.01 -9.36
C ILE A 197 6.08 -11.08 -7.85
N PHE A 198 6.61 -10.01 -7.26
CA PHE A 198 6.84 -9.96 -5.81
C PHE A 198 5.54 -10.06 -5.02
N ASP A 199 4.49 -9.32 -5.40
CA ASP A 199 3.20 -9.36 -4.70
C ASP A 199 2.55 -10.75 -4.79
N LEU A 200 2.53 -11.35 -5.99
CA LEU A 200 2.01 -12.70 -6.18
C LEU A 200 2.79 -13.75 -5.37
N SER A 201 4.12 -13.62 -5.30
CA SER A 201 4.96 -14.53 -4.52
C SER A 201 4.72 -14.40 -3.01
N ALA A 202 4.58 -13.17 -2.50
CA ALA A 202 4.28 -12.90 -1.10
C ALA A 202 2.90 -13.45 -0.73
N THR A 203 1.87 -13.18 -1.53
CA THR A 203 0.50 -13.67 -1.31
C THR A 203 0.41 -15.18 -1.37
N GLY A 204 1.06 -15.81 -2.37
CA GLY A 204 1.12 -17.26 -2.47
C GLY A 204 1.80 -17.87 -1.24
N GLY A 205 2.89 -17.25 -0.76
CA GLY A 205 3.59 -17.63 0.45
C GLY A 205 2.72 -17.50 1.71
N GLU A 206 2.01 -16.39 1.88
CA GLU A 206 1.10 -16.17 3.01
C GLU A 206 -0.08 -17.15 3.02
N TRP A 207 -0.65 -17.42 1.84
CA TRP A 207 -1.70 -18.41 1.67
C TRP A 207 -1.22 -19.81 2.08
N PHE A 208 -0.04 -20.20 1.61
CA PHE A 208 0.59 -21.47 1.97
C PHE A 208 0.86 -21.57 3.48
N LEU A 209 1.41 -20.52 4.10
CA LEU A 209 1.61 -20.47 5.55
C LEU A 209 0.31 -20.61 6.33
N THR A 210 -0.76 -19.96 5.86
CA THR A 210 -2.09 -20.03 6.48
C THR A 210 -2.66 -21.45 6.41
N LEU A 211 -2.51 -22.12 5.27
CA LEU A 211 -2.94 -23.52 5.10
C LEU A 211 -2.15 -24.45 6.02
N LYS A 212 -0.83 -24.27 6.11
CA LYS A 212 0.03 -25.09 6.98
C LYS A 212 -0.34 -24.91 8.47
N ASN A 213 -0.50 -23.68 8.92
CA ASN A 213 -0.87 -23.37 10.31
C ASN A 213 -2.24 -23.94 10.71
N ARG A 214 -3.15 -24.18 9.76
CA ARG A 214 -4.43 -24.86 10.05
C ARG A 214 -4.27 -26.37 10.26
N ARG A 215 -3.26 -26.99 9.64
CA ARG A 215 -3.02 -28.44 9.71
C ARG A 215 -2.18 -28.83 10.92
N ASP A 216 -1.20 -28.03 11.30
CA ASP A 216 -0.23 -28.34 12.38
C ASP A 216 -0.80 -28.13 13.81
N LYS A 217 -2.08 -28.45 14.04
CA LYS A 217 -2.70 -28.36 15.38
C LYS A 217 -2.25 -29.47 16.35
N VAL A 218 -1.38 -30.39 15.93
CA VAL A 218 -1.00 -31.57 16.72
C VAL A 218 0.25 -31.25 17.56
N PHE A 219 0.06 -31.19 18.88
CA PHE A 219 1.08 -30.85 19.87
C PHE A 219 1.98 -32.05 20.16
N ILE A 220 3.14 -32.12 19.49
CA ILE A 220 4.11 -33.20 19.74
C ILE A 220 5.13 -32.80 20.82
N ASN A 221 5.29 -31.51 21.16
CA ASN A 221 6.16 -31.04 22.25
C ASN A 221 5.65 -29.71 22.84
N TYR A 222 4.98 -29.77 23.99
CA TYR A 222 4.29 -28.65 24.63
C TYR A 222 5.21 -27.88 25.59
N SER A 223 5.34 -26.56 25.39
CA SER A 223 5.88 -25.64 26.38
C SER A 223 4.96 -24.43 26.50
N LEU A 224 4.85 -23.85 27.71
CA LEU A 224 3.95 -22.73 27.99
C LEU A 224 4.25 -21.52 27.09
N SER A 225 5.54 -21.23 26.85
CA SER A 225 5.97 -20.16 25.93
C SER A 225 5.45 -20.43 24.51
N ARG A 226 5.61 -21.66 24.02
CA ARG A 226 5.19 -22.05 22.67
C ARG A 226 3.68 -21.96 22.48
N ALA A 227 2.90 -22.32 23.50
CA ALA A 227 1.44 -22.17 23.47
C ALA A 227 1.00 -20.70 23.43
N TYR A 228 1.65 -19.84 24.23
CA TYR A 228 1.42 -18.39 24.22
C TYR A 228 1.73 -17.79 22.84
N GLN A 229 2.91 -18.08 22.29
CA GLN A 229 3.34 -17.59 20.98
C GLN A 229 2.45 -18.06 19.85
N GLN A 230 2.05 -19.34 19.85
CA GLN A 230 1.15 -19.87 18.84
C GLN A 230 -0.23 -19.20 18.91
N GLY A 231 -0.70 -18.87 20.12
CA GLY A 231 -1.91 -18.07 20.33
C GLY A 231 -1.79 -16.65 19.77
N GLU A 232 -0.66 -15.98 19.99
CA GLU A 232 -0.39 -14.64 19.47
C GLU A 232 -0.23 -14.62 17.94
N ASN A 233 0.50 -15.59 17.38
CA ASN A 233 0.64 -15.80 15.94
C ASN A 233 -0.71 -16.11 15.29
N TYR A 234 -1.53 -16.97 15.91
CA TYR A 234 -2.86 -17.28 15.40
C TYR A 234 -3.76 -16.04 15.37
N LEU A 235 -3.73 -15.22 16.42
CA LEU A 235 -4.48 -13.96 16.47
C LEU A 235 -4.03 -13.00 15.36
N THR A 236 -2.71 -12.87 15.18
CA THR A 236 -2.10 -12.00 14.17
C THR A 236 -2.43 -12.46 12.75
N VAL A 237 -2.36 -13.75 12.47
CA VAL A 237 -2.78 -14.35 11.19
C VAL A 237 -4.26 -14.04 10.94
N ARG A 238 -5.14 -14.26 11.93
CA ARG A 238 -6.58 -13.99 11.78
C ARG A 238 -6.91 -12.51 11.53
N LEU A 239 -6.14 -11.60 12.12
CA LEU A 239 -6.30 -10.16 11.93
C LEU A 239 -5.88 -9.74 10.52
N VAL A 240 -4.74 -10.23 10.06
CA VAL A 240 -4.01 -9.63 8.93
C VAL A 240 -4.21 -10.38 7.63
N THR A 241 -4.33 -11.72 7.64
CA THR A 241 -4.60 -12.48 6.41
C THR A 241 -5.77 -11.93 5.59
N PRO A 242 -6.94 -11.55 6.16
CA PRO A 242 -8.01 -10.98 5.34
C PRO A 242 -7.64 -9.59 4.76
N ILE A 243 -6.83 -8.81 5.47
CA ILE A 243 -6.38 -7.49 5.01
C ILE A 243 -5.36 -7.66 3.89
N SER A 244 -4.37 -8.53 4.09
CA SER A 244 -3.29 -8.81 3.15
C SER A 244 -3.82 -9.41 1.85
N LEU A 245 -4.73 -10.39 1.95
CA LEU A 245 -5.35 -11.02 0.78
C LEU A 245 -6.22 -10.02 0.00
N LEU A 246 -6.99 -9.18 0.69
CA LEU A 246 -7.78 -8.14 0.04
C LEU A 246 -6.89 -7.10 -0.65
N HIS A 247 -5.84 -6.64 0.05
CA HIS A 247 -4.85 -5.72 -0.50
C HIS A 247 -4.20 -6.32 -1.75
N SER A 248 -3.67 -7.53 -1.68
CA SER A 248 -3.00 -8.17 -2.82
C SER A 248 -3.91 -8.39 -4.00
N ILE A 249 -5.16 -8.85 -3.81
CA ILE A 249 -6.10 -9.00 -4.93
C ILE A 249 -6.33 -7.66 -5.62
N LEU A 250 -6.63 -6.61 -4.86
CA LEU A 250 -6.91 -5.29 -5.41
C LEU A 250 -5.64 -4.64 -6.00
N PHE A 251 -4.48 -4.82 -5.38
CA PHE A 251 -3.21 -4.27 -5.84
C PHE A 251 -2.70 -4.99 -7.10
N THR A 252 -2.82 -6.32 -7.16
CA THR A 252 -2.56 -7.11 -8.37
C THR A 252 -3.45 -6.67 -9.52
N LEU A 253 -4.76 -6.49 -9.28
CA LEU A 253 -5.69 -6.04 -10.32
C LEU A 253 -5.34 -4.61 -10.78
N PHE A 254 -4.93 -3.74 -9.86
CA PHE A 254 -4.39 -2.43 -10.18
C PHE A 254 -3.15 -2.51 -11.08
N LEU A 255 -2.16 -3.33 -10.71
CA LEU A 255 -0.92 -3.49 -11.49
C LEU A 255 -1.22 -4.05 -12.88
N MET A 256 -2.08 -5.06 -13.00
CA MET A 256 -2.48 -5.64 -14.28
C MET A 256 -3.15 -4.61 -15.19
N ILE A 257 -4.08 -3.82 -14.67
CA ILE A 257 -4.73 -2.74 -15.44
C ILE A 257 -3.69 -1.69 -15.82
N HIS A 258 -2.85 -1.25 -14.89
CA HIS A 258 -1.88 -0.19 -15.14
C HIS A 258 -0.83 -0.60 -16.18
N ILE A 259 -0.35 -1.84 -16.15
CA ILE A 259 0.53 -2.41 -17.17
C ILE A 259 -0.21 -2.49 -18.50
N SER A 260 -1.42 -3.05 -18.53
CA SER A 260 -2.20 -3.21 -19.77
C SER A 260 -2.48 -1.87 -20.45
N VAL A 261 -2.82 -0.83 -19.70
CA VAL A 261 -3.04 0.52 -20.25
C VAL A 261 -1.77 1.05 -20.93
N ARG A 262 -0.59 0.83 -20.34
CA ARG A 262 0.70 1.28 -20.91
C ARG A 262 1.15 0.45 -22.11
N GLU A 263 0.72 -0.80 -22.22
CA GLU A 263 1.04 -1.67 -23.36
C GLU A 263 0.12 -1.43 -24.56
N PHE A 264 -1.19 -1.31 -24.31
CA PHE A 264 -2.19 -1.34 -25.38
C PHE A 264 -2.69 0.04 -25.82
N ILE A 265 -2.46 1.09 -25.03
CA ILE A 265 -2.91 2.44 -25.37
C ILE A 265 -1.69 3.32 -25.60
N ILE A 266 -1.57 3.85 -26.82
CA ILE A 266 -0.49 4.77 -27.20
C ILE A 266 -0.96 6.21 -26.94
N TYR A 267 -0.11 7.02 -26.30
CA TYR A 267 -0.44 8.42 -25.97
C TYR A 267 -0.79 9.25 -27.22
N ASN A 268 -0.07 9.03 -28.32
CA ASN A 268 -0.23 9.79 -29.57
C ASN A 268 -1.58 9.54 -30.27
N ASP A 269 -2.19 8.36 -30.10
CA ASP A 269 -3.46 8.02 -30.75
C ASP A 269 -4.67 8.62 -30.03
N GLY A 270 -4.52 8.98 -28.76
CA GLY A 270 -5.63 9.45 -27.93
C GLY A 270 -5.18 9.90 -26.55
N PRO A 271 -4.60 11.11 -26.40
CA PRO A 271 -3.99 11.56 -25.16
C PRO A 271 -5.01 11.65 -24.02
N ILE A 272 -6.26 12.06 -24.31
CA ILE A 272 -7.34 12.07 -23.31
C ILE A 272 -7.62 10.66 -22.79
N ARG A 273 -7.76 9.68 -23.68
CA ARG A 273 -8.09 8.30 -23.30
C ARG A 273 -6.96 7.68 -22.49
N TYR A 274 -5.71 7.85 -22.94
CA TYR A 274 -4.53 7.38 -22.22
C TYR A 274 -4.46 7.95 -20.80
N VAL A 275 -4.53 9.27 -20.66
CA VAL A 275 -4.46 9.94 -19.36
C VAL A 275 -5.63 9.54 -18.46
N ALA A 276 -6.85 9.47 -18.99
CA ALA A 276 -8.03 9.08 -18.24
C ALA A 276 -7.91 7.65 -17.70
N CYS A 277 -7.45 6.69 -18.51
CA CYS A 277 -7.22 5.31 -18.09
C CYS A 277 -6.14 5.22 -17.00
N ILE A 278 -5.04 5.97 -17.14
CA ILE A 278 -3.99 6.04 -16.11
C ILE A 278 -4.56 6.65 -14.82
N LEU A 279 -5.34 7.72 -14.90
CA LEU A 279 -5.93 8.35 -13.72
C LEU A 279 -6.92 7.41 -13.01
N MET A 280 -7.74 6.69 -13.77
CA MET A 280 -8.66 5.68 -13.25
C MET A 280 -7.91 4.54 -12.53
N SER A 281 -6.77 4.08 -13.09
CA SER A 281 -5.95 3.08 -12.42
C SER A 281 -5.39 3.58 -11.09
N HIS A 282 -4.96 4.85 -11.00
CA HIS A 282 -4.53 5.44 -9.73
C HIS A 282 -5.68 5.56 -8.71
N ASN A 283 -6.89 5.91 -9.16
CA ASN A 283 -8.06 5.90 -8.29
C ASN A 283 -8.33 4.51 -7.72
N MET A 284 -8.14 3.47 -8.54
CA MET A 284 -8.26 2.09 -8.09
C MET A 284 -7.24 1.74 -6.99
N LEU A 285 -6.00 2.23 -7.09
CA LEU A 285 -5.01 2.10 -6.02
C LEU A 285 -5.48 2.81 -4.74
N VAL A 286 -5.97 4.05 -4.83
CA VAL A 286 -6.50 4.80 -3.67
C VAL A 286 -7.69 4.08 -3.03
N PHE A 287 -8.60 3.53 -3.83
CA PHE A 287 -9.72 2.72 -3.34
C PHE A 287 -9.25 1.44 -2.66
N SER A 288 -8.27 0.74 -3.23
CA SER A 288 -7.65 -0.44 -2.62
C SER A 288 -7.11 -0.14 -1.22
N LEU A 289 -6.40 0.98 -1.07
CA LEU A 289 -5.86 1.42 0.22
C LEU A 289 -6.98 1.81 1.19
N THR A 290 -7.99 2.54 0.73
CA THR A 290 -9.14 2.95 1.54
C THR A 290 -9.88 1.73 2.11
N ILE A 291 -10.17 0.75 1.25
CA ILE A 291 -10.83 -0.50 1.64
C ILE A 291 -9.95 -1.28 2.64
N SER A 292 -8.64 -1.37 2.37
CA SER A 292 -7.70 -2.04 3.27
C SER A 292 -7.64 -1.38 4.66
N LEU A 293 -7.64 -0.04 4.72
CA LEU A 293 -7.71 0.72 5.98
C LEU A 293 -9.03 0.51 6.72
N ALA A 294 -10.16 0.52 6.00
CA ALA A 294 -11.47 0.29 6.60
C ALA A 294 -11.58 -1.12 7.21
N VAL A 295 -11.11 -2.14 6.49
CA VAL A 295 -11.06 -3.51 6.99
C VAL A 295 -10.10 -3.62 8.18
N TYR A 296 -8.94 -2.95 8.13
CA TYR A 296 -8.01 -2.90 9.26
C TYR A 296 -8.67 -2.33 10.52
N ILE A 297 -9.31 -1.16 10.43
CA ILE A 297 -10.01 -0.53 11.56
C ILE A 297 -11.06 -1.46 12.14
N ASN A 298 -11.91 -2.05 11.27
CA ASN A 298 -12.97 -2.97 11.70
C ASN A 298 -12.39 -4.22 12.39
N ARG A 299 -11.33 -4.80 11.83
CA ARG A 299 -10.66 -5.99 12.39
C ARG A 299 -10.02 -5.70 13.75
N VAL A 300 -9.35 -4.56 13.91
CA VAL A 300 -8.78 -4.17 15.21
C VAL A 300 -9.86 -3.98 16.27
N HIS A 301 -10.97 -3.30 15.93
CA HIS A 301 -12.11 -3.15 16.85
C HIS A 301 -12.71 -4.50 17.25
N TRP A 302 -12.93 -5.37 16.27
CA TRP A 302 -13.46 -6.70 16.51
C TRP A 302 -12.54 -7.52 17.42
N THR A 303 -11.23 -7.46 17.23
CA THR A 303 -10.25 -8.14 18.08
C THR A 303 -10.23 -7.58 19.50
N LYS A 304 -10.32 -6.26 19.68
CA LYS A 304 -10.41 -5.63 21.01
C LYS A 304 -11.67 -6.09 21.75
N LYS A 305 -12.84 -6.03 21.09
CA LYS A 305 -14.11 -6.50 21.65
C LYS A 305 -14.08 -7.97 22.03
N GLN A 306 -13.46 -8.83 21.23
CA GLN A 306 -13.30 -10.25 21.57
C GLN A 306 -12.41 -10.45 22.81
N LYS A 307 -11.35 -9.65 22.97
CA LYS A 307 -10.48 -9.72 24.16
C LYS A 307 -11.21 -9.24 25.42
N GLU A 308 -12.00 -8.18 25.33
CA GLU A 308 -12.82 -7.68 26.46
C GLU A 308 -13.87 -8.72 26.89
N LEU A 309 -14.54 -9.36 25.94
CA LEU A 309 -15.50 -10.45 26.23
C LEU A 309 -14.81 -11.66 26.89
N ARG A 310 -13.60 -12.02 26.46
CA ARG A 310 -12.82 -13.09 27.12
C ARG A 310 -12.31 -12.67 28.49
N GLY A 311 -11.83 -11.44 28.64
CA GLY A 311 -11.35 -10.91 29.92
C GLY A 311 -12.47 -10.88 30.96
N SER A 312 -13.64 -10.39 30.58
CA SER A 312 -14.84 -10.38 31.45
C SER A 312 -15.37 -11.78 31.77
N SER A 313 -15.28 -12.75 30.86
CA SER A 313 -15.62 -14.14 31.18
C SER A 313 -14.60 -14.81 32.12
N ILE A 314 -13.31 -14.50 31.97
CA ILE A 314 -12.20 -15.03 32.79
C ILE A 314 -12.14 -14.36 34.18
N VAL A 315 -12.66 -13.14 34.34
CA VAL A 315 -12.85 -12.53 35.66
C VAL A 315 -14.07 -13.14 36.38
N ARG A 316 -15.02 -13.71 35.62
CA ARG A 316 -16.27 -14.27 36.13
C ARG A 316 -16.21 -15.77 36.41
N GLN A 317 -15.34 -16.51 35.72
CA GLN A 317 -14.92 -17.87 36.09
C GLN A 317 -13.59 -17.74 36.82
N ASP A 318 -13.48 -18.24 38.05
CA ASP A 318 -12.21 -18.27 38.80
C ASP A 318 -11.05 -18.63 37.87
N GLN A 319 -10.06 -17.75 37.71
CA GLN A 319 -8.94 -17.95 36.78
C GLN A 319 -8.28 -19.30 37.02
N ALA A 320 -8.17 -19.70 38.30
CA ALA A 320 -7.69 -21.01 38.71
C ALA A 320 -8.49 -22.16 38.06
N THR A 321 -9.81 -22.08 38.02
CA THR A 321 -10.69 -23.11 37.45
C THR A 321 -10.55 -23.22 35.94
N VAL A 322 -10.31 -22.11 35.23
CA VAL A 322 -10.04 -22.14 33.78
C VAL A 322 -8.68 -22.78 33.50
N TYR A 323 -7.66 -22.45 34.29
CA TYR A 323 -6.34 -23.07 34.20
C TYR A 323 -6.38 -24.56 34.55
N PHE A 324 -7.08 -24.95 35.61
CA PHE A 324 -7.25 -26.35 36.00
C PHE A 324 -8.06 -27.14 34.98
N ASN A 325 -9.13 -26.58 34.42
CA ASN A 325 -9.91 -27.25 33.36
C ASN A 325 -9.10 -27.42 32.08
N GLN A 326 -8.25 -26.44 31.71
CA GLN A 326 -7.33 -26.62 30.58
C GLN A 326 -6.32 -27.73 30.86
N LEU A 327 -5.72 -27.75 32.04
CA LEU A 327 -4.79 -28.81 32.46
C LEU A 327 -5.46 -30.20 32.47
N GLN A 328 -6.71 -30.27 32.95
CA GLN A 328 -7.47 -31.52 33.08
C GLN A 328 -7.95 -32.03 31.72
N SER A 329 -8.33 -31.13 30.80
CA SER A 329 -8.61 -31.48 29.39
C SER A 329 -7.37 -31.89 28.58
N GLN A 330 -6.17 -31.72 29.14
CA GLN A 330 -4.89 -32.07 28.53
C GLN A 330 -4.27 -33.35 29.11
N LEU A 331 -4.80 -33.87 30.23
CA LEU A 331 -4.39 -35.12 30.86
C LEU A 331 -5.27 -36.32 30.46
N LEU A 332 -6.46 -36.05 29.92
CA LEU A 332 -7.33 -37.00 29.23
C LEU A 332 -7.06 -36.92 27.73
#